data_AF-A0AAW1IW61-F1
#
_entry.id   AF-A0AAW1IW61-F1
#
_cell.length_a   1.000
_cell.length_b   1.000
_cell.length_c   1.000
_cell.angle_alpha   90.00
_cell.angle_beta   90.00
_cell.angle_gamma   90.00
#
_symmetry.space_group_name_H-M   'P 1'
#
loop_
_entity.id
_entity.type
_entity.pdbx_description
1 polymer ?
#
loop_
_entity_poly.entity_id
_entity_poly.type
_entity_poly.pdbx_seq_one_letter_code
_entity_poly.pdbx_strand_id
1 'polypeptide(L)'
;MQKEVFRTGIRKDESQELGPEYKCRKKCFERVSEKMRQQIIGPFNLMEPVTEQNRYLCGLISVFPIQHRRPRLNVEAEANLREVSYSYRVRCAGDGVATEGIVCGNAFLSIHGIKRKKIEYLVSSLKTTGNAPKDKRGKHHNHRSKLSDEILEAVRTHIKSFKTRTSHYGMKDSHKTYLPEELNINKMYCL
;
A
#
# COMPACT_ATOMS: atom_id res chain seq x y z
N MET A 1 -30.70 5.87 23.71
CA MET A 1 -29.99 6.47 22.56
C MET A 1 -28.49 6.29 22.74
N GLN A 2 -27.93 5.19 22.22
CA GLN A 2 -26.48 5.02 22.13
C GLN A 2 -26.04 5.58 20.77
N LYS A 3 -25.23 6.64 20.78
CA LYS A 3 -24.65 7.21 19.57
C LYS A 3 -23.50 6.30 19.14
N GLU A 4 -23.70 5.55 18.07
CA GLU A 4 -22.60 4.87 17.37
C GLU A 4 -21.67 5.94 16.77
N VAL A 5 -20.49 6.06 17.38
CA VAL A 5 -19.39 6.85 16.82
C VAL A 5 -18.80 6.03 15.68
N PHE A 6 -19.25 6.28 14.45
CA PHE A 6 -18.53 5.85 13.25
C PHE A 6 -17.14 6.51 13.27
N ARG A 7 -16.13 5.78 13.73
CA ARG A 7 -14.73 6.16 13.59
C ARG A 7 -14.36 6.02 12.12
N THR A 8 -14.60 7.07 11.33
CA THR A 8 -13.98 7.24 10.02
C THR A 8 -12.48 7.39 10.23
N GLY A 9 -11.78 6.26 10.20
CA GLY A 9 -10.32 6.17 10.31
C GLY A 9 -9.60 6.64 9.05
N ILE A 10 -10.00 7.77 8.48
CA ILE A 10 -9.20 8.47 7.46
C ILE A 10 -8.20 9.31 8.25
N ARG A 11 -7.04 8.72 8.57
CA ARG A 11 -5.89 9.53 8.99
C ARG A 11 -5.58 10.49 7.84
N LYS A 12 -5.65 11.80 8.10
CA LYS A 12 -5.06 12.86 7.27
C LYS A 12 -3.71 12.35 6.77
N ASP A 13 -3.49 12.31 5.47
CA ASP A 13 -2.15 12.09 4.92
C ASP A 13 -1.30 13.27 5.39
N GLU A 14 -0.49 13.03 6.43
CA GLU A 14 0.53 13.98 6.88
C GLU A 14 1.54 14.04 5.74
N SER A 15 1.59 15.19 5.06
CA SER A 15 2.61 15.50 4.06
C SER A 15 3.98 15.18 4.64
N GLN A 16 4.78 14.38 3.94
CA GLN A 16 6.11 14.05 4.42
C GLN A 16 7.00 15.29 4.35
N GLU A 17 7.84 15.47 5.35
CA GLU A 17 8.82 16.56 5.42
C GLU A 17 10.24 16.02 5.29
N LEU A 18 11.17 16.85 4.81
CA LEU A 18 12.56 16.44 4.73
C LEU A 18 13.08 16.11 6.13
N GLY A 19 13.67 14.93 6.27
CA GLY A 19 14.33 14.54 7.50
C GLY A 19 15.66 15.30 7.70
N PRO A 20 16.26 15.22 8.90
CA PRO A 20 17.49 15.93 9.21
C PRO A 20 18.63 15.53 8.27
N GLU A 21 19.46 16.51 7.91
CA GLU A 21 20.71 16.24 7.24
C GLU A 21 21.64 15.44 8.15
N TYR A 22 22.47 14.59 7.54
CA TYR A 22 23.55 13.94 8.29
C TYR A 22 24.77 13.75 7.41
N LYS A 23 25.94 13.84 8.06
CA LYS A 23 27.23 13.61 7.42
C LYS A 23 27.41 12.12 7.19
N CYS A 24 27.68 11.75 5.95
CA CYS A 24 27.87 10.36 5.57
C CYS A 24 29.10 10.20 4.68
N ARG A 25 29.74 9.03 4.73
CA ARG A 25 30.93 8.73 3.91
C ARG A 25 30.70 8.90 2.41
N LYS A 26 29.46 8.71 1.94
CA LYS A 26 29.06 8.88 0.54
C LYS A 26 28.73 10.33 0.15
N LYS A 27 28.82 11.28 1.10
CA LYS A 27 28.54 12.71 0.89
C LYS A 27 27.19 12.96 0.19
N CYS A 28 26.16 12.21 0.61
CA CYS A 28 24.86 12.21 -0.07
C CYS A 28 24.19 13.60 -0.09
N PHE A 29 24.30 14.38 0.98
CA PHE A 29 23.69 15.72 1.09
C PHE A 29 24.49 16.81 0.34
N GLU A 30 25.78 16.59 0.10
CA GLU A 30 26.59 17.44 -0.78
C GLU A 30 26.23 17.17 -2.25
N ARG A 31 26.01 15.90 -2.61
CA ARG A 31 25.64 15.49 -3.97
C ARG A 31 24.19 15.82 -4.33
N VAL A 32 23.28 15.71 -3.38
CA VAL A 32 21.86 15.99 -3.56
C VAL A 32 21.55 17.26 -2.77
N SER A 33 21.65 18.40 -3.46
CA SER A 33 21.45 19.72 -2.86
C SER A 33 20.04 19.88 -2.29
N GLU A 34 19.86 20.83 -1.39
CA GLU A 34 18.55 21.09 -0.77
C GLU A 34 17.45 21.36 -1.81
N LYS A 35 17.76 22.16 -2.83
CA LYS A 35 16.85 22.43 -3.95
C LYS A 35 16.40 21.14 -4.65
N MET A 36 17.32 20.20 -4.90
CA MET A 36 16.99 18.90 -5.50
C MET A 36 16.11 18.06 -4.56
N ARG A 37 16.39 18.08 -3.25
CA ARG A 37 15.59 17.32 -2.27
C ARG A 37 14.15 17.84 -2.20
N GLN A 38 13.97 19.16 -2.24
CA GLN A 38 12.65 19.79 -2.30
C GLN A 38 11.87 19.40 -3.58
N GLN A 39 12.57 19.32 -4.71
CA GLN A 39 12.00 18.84 -5.97
C GLN A 39 11.63 17.35 -5.96
N ILE A 40 12.17 16.56 -5.04
CA ILE A 40 11.81 15.14 -4.85
C ILE A 40 10.59 15.02 -3.95
N ILE A 41 10.63 15.67 -2.78
CA ILE A 41 9.60 15.48 -1.76
C ILE A 41 8.25 16.07 -2.17
N GLY A 42 8.24 17.18 -2.93
CA GLY A 42 7.02 17.80 -3.44
C GLY A 42 6.17 16.84 -4.28
N PRO A 43 6.68 16.34 -5.41
CA PRO A 43 6.00 15.32 -6.22
C PRO A 43 5.69 14.04 -5.45
N PHE A 44 6.57 13.61 -4.54
CA PHE A 44 6.33 12.42 -3.71
C PHE A 44 5.09 12.57 -2.83
N ASN A 45 4.87 13.74 -2.23
CA ASN A 45 3.68 14.02 -1.44
C ASN A 45 2.39 14.13 -2.28
N LEU A 46 2.51 14.43 -3.57
CA LEU A 46 1.37 14.45 -4.50
C LEU A 46 0.95 13.05 -4.98
N MET A 47 1.77 12.02 -4.74
CA MET A 47 1.44 10.65 -5.09
C MET A 47 0.39 10.11 -4.12
N GLU A 48 -0.88 10.18 -4.51
CA GLU A 48 -1.98 9.47 -3.88
C GLU A 48 -2.61 8.49 -4.87
N PRO A 49 -2.81 7.20 -4.50
CA PRO A 49 -2.77 6.62 -3.15
C PRO A 49 -1.39 6.11 -2.70
N VAL A 50 -1.23 5.76 -1.41
CA VAL A 50 0.01 5.15 -0.81
C VAL A 50 0.62 3.99 -1.62
N THR A 51 -0.20 3.29 -2.41
CA THR A 51 0.31 2.25 -3.32
C THR A 51 1.24 2.82 -4.41
N GLU A 52 0.97 4.02 -4.90
CA GLU A 52 1.82 4.73 -5.86
C GLU A 52 3.15 5.14 -5.23
N GLN A 53 3.14 5.72 -4.03
CA GLN A 53 4.36 6.01 -3.26
C GLN A 53 5.21 4.74 -3.07
N ASN A 54 4.58 3.60 -2.74
CA ASN A 54 5.29 2.33 -2.60
C ASN A 54 5.95 1.91 -3.91
N ARG A 55 5.25 2.02 -5.05
CA ARG A 55 5.80 1.69 -6.37
C ARG A 55 6.98 2.58 -6.73
N TYR A 56 6.84 3.88 -6.50
CA TYR A 56 7.91 4.85 -6.72
C TYR A 56 9.16 4.49 -5.90
N LEU A 57 9.01 4.31 -4.59
CA LEU A 57 10.13 3.96 -3.70
C LEU A 57 10.76 2.60 -4.06
N CYS A 58 9.95 1.60 -4.38
CA CYS A 58 10.45 0.29 -4.84
C CYS A 58 11.25 0.40 -6.14
N GLY A 59 10.85 1.27 -7.08
CA GLY A 59 11.62 1.54 -8.30
C GLY A 59 13.01 2.13 -8.03
N LEU A 60 13.19 2.77 -6.87
CA LEU A 60 14.44 3.35 -6.39
C LEU A 60 15.25 2.42 -5.46
N ILE A 61 14.78 1.19 -5.24
CA ILE A 61 15.49 0.18 -4.44
C ILE A 61 15.93 -0.94 -5.37
N SER A 62 17.22 -1.26 -5.36
CA SER A 62 17.74 -2.44 -6.05
C SER A 62 18.10 -3.51 -5.03
N VAL A 63 17.63 -4.74 -5.28
CA VAL A 63 17.87 -5.92 -4.44
C VAL A 63 18.90 -6.81 -5.11
N PHE A 64 19.90 -7.26 -4.36
CA PHE A 64 20.98 -8.11 -4.86
C PHE A 64 21.14 -9.35 -3.96
N PRO A 65 21.39 -10.54 -4.51
CA PRO A 65 21.77 -11.69 -3.71
C PRO A 65 23.13 -11.46 -3.05
N ILE A 66 23.31 -11.97 -1.84
CA ILE A 66 24.63 -11.91 -1.18
C ILE A 66 25.55 -12.97 -1.81
N GLN A 67 26.63 -12.50 -2.45
CA GLN A 67 27.58 -13.36 -3.16
C GLN A 67 28.57 -14.07 -2.23
N HIS A 68 28.99 -13.41 -1.14
CA HIS A 68 29.97 -13.96 -0.21
C HIS A 68 29.58 -13.67 1.23
N ARG A 69 29.80 -14.66 2.10
CA ARG A 69 29.61 -14.53 3.55
C ARG A 69 30.89 -14.92 4.25
N ARG A 70 31.26 -14.17 5.28
CA ARG A 70 32.31 -14.58 6.20
C ARG A 70 31.74 -15.69 7.10
N PRO A 71 32.38 -16.87 7.18
CA PRO A 71 31.95 -17.92 8.09
C PRO A 71 31.90 -17.41 9.53
N ARG A 72 30.84 -17.75 10.27
CA ARG A 72 30.71 -17.45 11.70
C ARG A 72 30.72 -18.76 12.48
N LEU A 73 31.29 -18.75 13.68
CA LEU A 73 31.40 -19.94 14.53
C LEU A 73 30.06 -20.38 15.18
N ASN A 74 29.06 -19.50 15.25
CA ASN A 74 27.78 -19.76 15.92
C ASN A 74 26.66 -20.09 14.93
N VAL A 75 26.06 -21.28 15.07
CA VAL A 75 24.95 -21.80 14.25
C VAL A 75 23.66 -20.95 14.39
N GLU A 76 23.35 -20.49 15.60
CA GLU A 76 22.19 -19.61 15.85
C GLU A 76 22.32 -18.24 15.13
N ALA A 77 23.55 -17.80 14.89
CA ALA A 77 23.82 -16.58 14.15
C ALA A 77 23.59 -16.76 12.64
N GLU A 78 23.53 -17.99 12.13
CA GLU A 78 23.27 -18.29 10.71
C GLU A 78 21.80 -18.07 10.32
N ALA A 79 20.86 -18.37 11.21
CA ALA A 79 19.42 -18.18 10.96
C ALA A 79 19.02 -16.70 10.80
N ASN A 80 19.78 -15.78 11.42
CA ASN A 80 19.55 -14.33 11.34
C ASN A 80 20.37 -13.65 10.23
N LEU A 81 20.98 -14.42 9.32
CA LEU A 81 21.75 -13.84 8.24
C LEU A 81 20.84 -13.16 7.23
N ARG A 82 21.17 -11.91 6.94
CA ARG A 82 20.57 -11.19 5.83
C ARG A 82 20.77 -12.01 4.55
N GLU A 83 19.70 -12.26 3.82
CA GLU A 83 19.78 -13.05 2.58
C GLU A 83 20.15 -12.22 1.35
N VAL A 84 19.77 -10.94 1.36
CA VAL A 84 19.88 -10.05 0.21
C VAL A 84 20.41 -8.67 0.63
N SER A 85 21.25 -8.08 -0.21
CA SER A 85 21.74 -6.71 -0.08
C SER A 85 20.83 -5.75 -0.82
N TYR A 86 20.84 -4.48 -0.41
CA TYR A 86 20.02 -3.42 -1.03
C TYR A 86 20.89 -2.20 -1.33
N SER A 87 20.65 -1.57 -2.48
CA SER A 87 21.13 -0.22 -2.78
C SER A 87 19.94 0.73 -2.97
N TYR A 88 20.18 2.00 -2.69
CA TYR A 88 19.19 3.05 -2.79
C TYR A 88 19.68 4.08 -3.80
N ARG A 89 18.79 4.51 -4.69
CA ARG A 89 19.05 5.58 -5.66
C ARG A 89 18.01 6.67 -5.54
N VAL A 90 18.36 7.87 -5.98
CA VAL A 90 17.44 9.01 -6.07
C VAL A 90 17.57 9.64 -7.43
N ARG A 91 16.45 10.06 -8.01
CA ARG A 91 16.41 10.77 -9.28
C ARG A 91 16.24 12.26 -8.99
N CYS A 92 17.20 13.06 -9.42
CA CYS A 92 17.26 14.49 -9.14
C CYS A 92 17.45 15.23 -10.47
N ALA A 93 16.73 16.32 -10.68
CA ALA A 93 16.99 17.21 -11.82
C ALA A 93 18.01 18.28 -11.42
N GLY A 94 19.22 18.18 -11.97
CA GLY A 94 20.26 19.23 -11.86
C GLY A 94 20.41 19.93 -13.19
N ASP A 95 20.39 21.26 -13.21
CA ASP A 95 20.64 22.07 -14.41
C ASP A 95 19.74 21.69 -15.63
N GLY A 96 18.51 21.26 -15.35
CA GLY A 96 17.53 20.85 -16.36
C GLY A 96 17.64 19.40 -16.83
N VAL A 97 18.61 18.63 -16.34
CA VAL A 97 18.80 17.22 -16.70
C VAL A 97 18.53 16.30 -15.50
N ALA A 98 17.69 15.29 -15.71
CA ALA A 98 17.43 14.27 -14.70
C ALA A 98 18.64 13.32 -14.59
N THR A 99 19.21 13.23 -13.38
CA THR A 99 20.32 12.34 -13.04
C THR A 99 19.91 11.36 -11.96
N GLU A 100 20.51 10.16 -11.96
CA GLU A 100 20.30 9.14 -10.92
C GLU A 100 21.55 9.02 -10.05
N GLY A 101 21.40 9.21 -8.75
CA GLY A 101 22.49 9.19 -7.77
C GLY A 101 22.30 8.09 -6.72
N ILE A 102 23.36 7.31 -6.46
CA ILE A 102 23.34 6.32 -5.37
C ILE A 102 23.50 7.03 -4.02
N VAL A 103 22.59 6.74 -3.10
CA VAL A 103 22.62 7.25 -1.73
C VAL A 103 22.69 6.12 -0.71
N CYS A 104 23.02 6.44 0.54
CA CYS A 104 22.85 5.48 1.64
C CYS A 104 21.43 5.55 2.23
N GLY A 105 21.05 4.51 2.97
CA GLY A 105 19.67 4.35 3.44
C GLY A 105 19.16 5.50 4.32
N ASN A 106 20.01 6.07 5.18
CA ASN A 106 19.62 7.23 6.00
C ASN A 106 19.27 8.46 5.13
N ALA A 107 20.02 8.70 4.05
CA ALA A 107 19.76 9.82 3.13
C ALA A 107 18.49 9.57 2.35
N PHE A 108 18.29 8.32 1.90
CA PHE A 108 17.04 7.93 1.26
C PHE A 108 15.81 8.18 2.14
N LEU A 109 15.91 7.90 3.46
CA LEU A 109 14.84 8.19 4.42
C LEU A 109 14.59 9.68 4.58
N SER A 110 15.65 10.47 4.80
CA SER A 110 15.53 11.92 5.01
C SER A 110 15.02 12.63 3.75
N ILE A 111 15.51 12.28 2.55
CA ILE A 111 15.09 12.90 1.28
C ILE A 111 13.59 12.69 1.00
N HIS A 112 13.02 11.54 1.39
CA HIS A 112 11.61 11.24 1.17
C HIS A 112 10.74 11.44 2.43
N GLY A 113 11.31 11.88 3.55
CA GLY A 113 10.61 12.04 4.83
C GLY A 113 10.07 10.76 5.47
N ILE A 114 10.49 9.58 5.02
CA ILE A 114 9.94 8.30 5.46
C ILE A 114 10.71 7.71 6.65
N LYS A 115 10.01 6.87 7.43
CA LYS A 115 10.61 6.13 8.57
C LYS A 115 11.25 4.82 8.12
N ARG A 116 12.22 4.31 8.90
CA ARG A 116 12.94 3.04 8.65
C ARG A 116 12.00 1.87 8.35
N LYS A 117 10.94 1.72 9.15
CA LYS A 117 9.91 0.67 9.00
C LYS A 117 9.29 0.63 7.60
N LYS A 118 9.18 1.78 6.92
CA LYS A 118 8.67 1.84 5.55
C LYS A 118 9.61 1.11 4.59
N ILE A 119 10.93 1.36 4.68
CA ILE A 119 11.92 0.65 3.86
C ILE A 119 11.87 -0.84 4.15
N GLU A 120 11.88 -1.25 5.41
CA GLU A 120 11.85 -2.67 5.81
C GLU A 120 10.63 -3.39 5.20
N TYR A 121 9.46 -2.76 5.24
CA TYR A 121 8.25 -3.28 4.61
C TYR A 121 8.38 -3.42 3.09
N LEU A 122 8.86 -2.38 2.39
CA LEU A 122 9.05 -2.41 0.94
C LEU A 122 10.04 -3.49 0.53
N VAL A 123 11.16 -3.55 1.24
CA VAL A 123 12.23 -4.53 1.05
C VAL A 123 11.71 -5.96 1.26
N SER A 124 10.94 -6.20 2.31
CA SER A 124 10.34 -7.52 2.56
C SER A 124 9.43 -7.94 1.39
N SER A 125 8.61 -7.02 0.89
CA SER A 125 7.74 -7.28 -0.27
C SER A 125 8.54 -7.58 -1.53
N LEU A 126 9.59 -6.81 -1.81
CA LEU A 126 10.48 -7.02 -2.96
C LEU A 126 11.20 -8.37 -2.86
N LYS A 127 11.67 -8.74 -1.67
CA LYS A 127 12.31 -10.04 -1.42
C LYS A 127 11.36 -11.20 -1.69
N THR A 128 10.12 -11.11 -1.21
CA THR A 128 9.15 -12.24 -1.29
C THR A 128 8.43 -12.31 -2.63
N THR A 129 8.07 -11.18 -3.23
CA THR A 129 7.16 -11.13 -4.39
C THR A 129 7.76 -10.45 -5.62
N GLY A 130 8.94 -9.82 -5.50
CA GLY A 130 9.54 -8.98 -6.55
C GLY A 130 8.77 -7.69 -6.84
N ASN A 131 7.66 -7.44 -6.14
CA ASN A 131 6.72 -6.38 -6.47
C ASN A 131 6.53 -5.39 -5.30
N ALA A 132 6.18 -4.16 -5.66
CA ALA A 132 5.80 -3.15 -4.68
C ALA A 132 4.50 -3.55 -3.96
N PRO A 133 4.45 -3.44 -2.63
CA PRO A 133 3.28 -3.86 -1.87
C PRO A 133 2.10 -2.92 -2.12
N LYS A 134 0.92 -3.51 -2.34
CA LYS A 134 -0.35 -2.78 -2.43
C LYS A 134 -0.84 -2.40 -1.03
N ASP A 135 -1.53 -1.26 -0.93
CA ASP A 135 -2.24 -0.91 0.30
C ASP A 135 -3.43 -1.87 0.51
N LYS A 136 -3.44 -2.56 1.65
CA LYS A 136 -4.45 -3.53 2.07
C LYS A 136 -5.22 -3.07 3.32
N ARG A 137 -5.08 -1.82 3.75
CA ARG A 137 -5.88 -1.25 4.84
C ARG A 137 -7.38 -1.44 4.55
N GLY A 138 -8.14 -1.85 5.56
CA GLY A 138 -9.58 -2.14 5.46
C GLY A 138 -9.95 -3.38 4.63
N LYS A 139 -8.99 -4.16 4.12
CA LYS A 139 -9.25 -5.35 3.27
C LYS A 139 -8.95 -6.68 3.96
N HIS A 140 -8.99 -6.73 5.29
CA HIS A 140 -8.72 -7.97 6.02
C HIS A 140 -9.94 -8.91 5.99
N HIS A 141 -9.71 -10.19 5.72
CA HIS A 141 -10.76 -11.20 5.66
C HIS A 141 -11.18 -11.72 7.05
N ASN A 142 -10.40 -11.43 8.09
CA ASN A 142 -10.61 -11.91 9.46
C ASN A 142 -11.60 -11.06 10.27
N HIS A 143 -12.58 -10.44 9.62
CA HIS A 143 -13.61 -9.71 10.36
C HIS A 143 -14.53 -10.71 11.07
N ARG A 144 -14.72 -10.56 12.38
CA ARG A 144 -15.52 -11.51 13.19
C ARG A 144 -16.95 -11.69 12.70
N SER A 145 -17.53 -10.66 12.07
CA SER A 145 -18.88 -10.71 11.50
C SER A 145 -18.92 -11.09 10.02
N LYS A 146 -17.83 -11.62 9.44
CA LYS A 146 -17.85 -12.07 8.05
C LYS A 146 -18.73 -13.32 7.94
N LEU A 147 -19.79 -13.23 7.14
CA LEU A 147 -20.62 -14.38 6.78
C LEU A 147 -19.82 -15.36 5.92
N SER A 148 -20.05 -16.67 6.10
CA SER A 148 -19.46 -17.68 5.21
C SER A 148 -20.01 -17.53 3.79
N ASP A 149 -19.22 -17.95 2.80
CA ASP A 149 -19.64 -17.90 1.40
C ASP A 149 -20.89 -18.77 1.17
N GLU A 150 -21.04 -19.86 1.94
CA GLU A 150 -22.23 -20.71 1.96
C GLU A 150 -23.48 -19.96 2.43
N ILE A 151 -23.40 -19.21 3.54
CA ILE A 151 -24.54 -18.42 4.04
C ILE A 151 -24.88 -17.31 3.04
N LEU A 152 -23.88 -16.66 2.45
CA LEU A 152 -24.10 -15.65 1.42
C LEU A 152 -24.83 -16.23 0.20
N GLU A 153 -24.46 -17.43 -0.24
CA GLU A 153 -25.12 -18.07 -1.37
C GLU A 153 -26.52 -18.59 -1.03
N ALA A 154 -26.74 -19.08 0.19
CA ALA A 154 -28.08 -19.42 0.68
C ALA A 154 -28.99 -18.19 0.68
N VAL A 155 -28.51 -17.04 1.18
CA VAL A 155 -29.25 -15.77 1.15
C VAL A 155 -29.55 -15.32 -0.28
N ARG A 156 -28.57 -15.40 -1.19
CA ARG A 156 -28.79 -15.05 -2.61
C ARG A 156 -29.79 -15.95 -3.29
N THR A 157 -29.70 -17.26 -3.06
CA THR A 157 -30.64 -18.26 -3.61
C THR A 157 -32.04 -17.99 -3.10
N HIS A 158 -32.18 -17.71 -1.80
CA HIS A 158 -33.46 -17.32 -1.20
C HIS A 158 -34.02 -16.06 -1.84
N ILE A 159 -33.23 -14.99 -1.97
CA ILE A 159 -33.66 -13.74 -2.62
C ILE A 159 -34.09 -13.97 -4.09
N LYS A 160 -33.38 -14.86 -4.81
CA LYS A 160 -33.68 -15.20 -6.21
C LYS A 160 -34.91 -16.10 -6.37
N SER A 161 -35.39 -16.76 -5.32
CA SER A 161 -36.59 -17.61 -5.39
C SER A 161 -37.87 -16.78 -5.57
N PHE A 162 -37.86 -15.52 -5.14
CA PHE A 162 -39.00 -14.62 -5.26
C PHE A 162 -39.19 -14.12 -6.69
N LYS A 163 -40.45 -14.04 -7.13
CA LYS A 163 -40.80 -13.50 -8.45
C LYS A 163 -40.43 -12.02 -8.53
N THR A 164 -39.58 -11.68 -9.50
CA THR A 164 -39.18 -10.29 -9.77
C THR A 164 -40.05 -9.65 -10.84
N ARG A 165 -40.09 -8.31 -10.87
CA ARG A 165 -40.77 -7.51 -11.89
C ARG A 165 -39.79 -6.60 -12.62
N THR A 166 -40.06 -6.32 -13.88
CA THR A 166 -39.35 -5.29 -14.65
C THR A 166 -39.97 -3.92 -14.36
N SER A 167 -39.15 -2.87 -14.34
CA SER A 167 -39.67 -1.50 -14.19
C SER A 167 -40.40 -1.08 -15.47
N HIS A 168 -41.65 -0.63 -15.33
CA HIS A 168 -42.47 -0.13 -16.44
C HIS A 168 -41.82 1.06 -17.16
N TYR A 169 -41.07 1.89 -16.42
CA TYR A 169 -40.33 3.04 -16.94
C TYR A 169 -38.84 2.76 -17.17
N GLY A 170 -38.44 1.49 -17.24
CA GLY A 170 -37.05 1.12 -17.50
C GLY A 170 -36.64 1.49 -18.93
N MET A 171 -35.40 1.95 -19.12
CA MET A 171 -34.80 2.02 -20.46
C MET A 171 -34.80 0.63 -21.10
N LYS A 172 -35.03 0.55 -22.42
CA LYS A 172 -35.16 -0.70 -23.18
C LYS A 172 -33.96 -1.65 -23.04
N ASP A 173 -32.78 -1.13 -22.73
CA ASP A 173 -31.53 -1.90 -22.60
C ASP A 173 -31.22 -2.33 -21.15
N SER A 174 -32.11 -2.06 -20.19
CA SER A 174 -31.88 -2.41 -18.78
C SER A 174 -32.40 -3.81 -18.45
N HIS A 175 -31.49 -4.73 -18.15
CA HIS A 175 -31.81 -6.08 -17.63
C HIS A 175 -32.07 -6.13 -16.11
N LYS A 176 -32.23 -4.97 -15.45
CA LYS A 176 -32.49 -4.91 -14.01
C LYS A 176 -33.91 -5.38 -13.70
N THR A 177 -34.03 -6.34 -12.78
CA THR A 177 -35.30 -6.78 -12.21
C THR A 177 -35.37 -6.41 -10.74
N TYR A 178 -36.58 -6.13 -10.26
CA TYR A 178 -36.83 -5.63 -8.91
C TYR A 178 -37.72 -6.58 -8.14
N LEU A 179 -37.53 -6.65 -6.83
CA LEU A 179 -38.46 -7.34 -5.94
C LEU A 179 -39.79 -6.55 -5.86
N PRO A 180 -40.93 -7.21 -5.65
CA PRO A 180 -42.21 -6.54 -5.50
C PRO A 180 -42.23 -5.61 -4.27
N GLU A 181 -42.89 -4.47 -4.37
CA GLU A 181 -43.02 -3.48 -3.28
C GLU A 181 -43.72 -4.06 -2.03
N GLU A 182 -44.59 -5.05 -2.23
CA GLU A 182 -45.30 -5.73 -1.15
C GLU A 182 -44.43 -6.72 -0.36
N LEU A 183 -43.25 -7.07 -0.89
CA LEU A 183 -42.33 -8.01 -0.26
C LEU A 183 -41.49 -7.26 0.79
N ASN A 184 -41.67 -7.63 2.06
CA ASN A 184 -40.88 -7.10 3.16
C ASN A 184 -40.04 -8.22 3.80
N ILE A 185 -39.04 -7.85 4.60
CA ILE A 185 -38.10 -8.80 5.21
C ILE A 185 -38.83 -9.87 6.03
N ASN A 186 -39.89 -9.50 6.76
CA ASN A 186 -40.68 -10.44 7.56
C ASN A 186 -41.40 -11.47 6.68
N LYS A 187 -42.01 -11.04 5.58
CA LYS A 187 -42.62 -11.94 4.60
C LYS A 187 -41.59 -12.84 3.94
N MET A 188 -40.41 -12.31 3.62
CA MET A 188 -39.33 -13.12 3.07
C MET A 188 -38.83 -14.19 4.05
N TYR A 189 -38.87 -13.93 5.36
CA TYR A 189 -38.43 -14.90 6.36
C TYR A 189 -39.45 -16.03 6.60
N CYS A 190 -40.74 -15.75 6.40
CA CYS A 190 -41.82 -16.70 6.66
C CYS A 190 -42.27 -17.53 5.43
N LEU A 191 -41.72 -17.24 4.24
CA LEU A 191 -42.02 -17.91 2.98
C LEU A 191 -40.88 -18.85 2.59
#